data_AF-A0A2T2NGL6-F1
#
_entry.id   AF-A0A2T2NGL6-F1
#
_cell.length_a   1.000
_cell.length_b   1.000
_cell.length_c   1.000
_cell.angle_alpha   90.00
_cell.angle_beta   90.00
_cell.angle_gamma   90.00
#
_symmetry.space_group_name_H-M   'P 1'
#
loop_
_entity.id
_entity.type
_entity.pdbx_description
1 polymer ?
#
loop_
_entity_poly.entity_id
_entity_poly.type
_entity_poly.pdbx_seq_one_letter_code
_entity_poly.pdbx_strand_id
1 'polypeptide(L)'
;MPQVTSSSRDHQMQEYIRMFYINSILYSLAIASVKASILEFYRSVFGQTANQSFRNMIWALEVLTGLWCMTSVTHAIMICEPRSKIWKMHVEGICGNLIAHFLTLSIIDILMDIAVWMLPIPTLWRLEIPVKTKVGIITIFGLGIL
;
A
#
# COMPACT_ATOMS: atom_id res chain seq x y z
N MET A 1 -16.47 44.65 -6.80
CA MET A 1 -15.90 43.40 -7.34
C MET A 1 -14.99 42.74 -6.31
N PRO A 2 -15.48 41.78 -5.50
CA PRO A 2 -14.60 40.74 -4.96
C PRO A 2 -15.20 39.31 -4.90
N GLN A 3 -16.42 39.07 -5.38
CA GLN A 3 -17.13 37.79 -5.16
C GLN A 3 -16.83 36.66 -6.17
N VAL A 4 -16.12 36.94 -7.28
CA VAL A 4 -15.90 35.93 -8.36
C VAL A 4 -14.65 35.06 -8.10
N THR A 5 -13.66 35.56 -7.36
CA THR A 5 -12.40 34.85 -7.10
C THR A 5 -12.43 33.85 -5.95
N SER A 6 -13.48 33.82 -5.13
CA SER A 6 -13.71 32.78 -4.10
C SER A 6 -14.40 31.57 -4.71
N SER A 7 -15.56 31.76 -5.35
CA SER A 7 -16.35 30.67 -5.95
C SER A 7 -15.56 29.84 -6.97
N SER A 8 -14.76 30.45 -7.85
CA SER A 8 -13.93 29.70 -8.79
C SER A 8 -12.85 28.87 -8.08
N ARG A 9 -12.24 29.40 -7.01
CA ARG A 9 -11.22 28.69 -6.20
C ARG A 9 -11.82 27.51 -5.44
N ASP A 10 -13.03 27.66 -4.92
CA ASP A 10 -13.73 26.62 -4.17
C ASP A 10 -14.08 25.43 -5.07
N HIS A 11 -14.48 25.69 -6.33
CA HIS A 11 -14.68 24.65 -7.33
C HIS A 11 -13.39 23.89 -7.67
N GLN A 12 -12.28 24.62 -7.87
CA GLN A 12 -10.97 23.97 -8.10
C GLN A 12 -10.59 23.09 -6.90
N MET A 13 -10.75 23.60 -5.68
CA MET A 13 -10.43 22.88 -4.45
C MET A 13 -11.23 21.57 -4.31
N GLN A 14 -12.51 21.58 -4.66
CA GLN A 14 -13.37 20.39 -4.60
C GLN A 14 -12.92 19.31 -5.60
N GLU A 15 -12.55 19.69 -6.82
CA GLU A 15 -12.03 18.75 -7.81
C GLU A 15 -10.66 18.17 -7.38
N TYR A 16 -9.77 18.99 -6.82
CA TYR A 16 -8.50 18.52 -6.27
C TYR A 16 -8.69 17.49 -5.15
N ILE A 17 -9.59 17.76 -4.20
CA ILE A 17 -9.89 16.83 -3.10
C ILE A 17 -10.48 15.53 -3.66
N ARG A 18 -11.31 15.63 -4.71
CA ARG A 18 -11.89 14.45 -5.33
C ARG A 18 -10.83 13.56 -5.97
N MET A 19 -9.93 14.16 -6.75
CA MET A 19 -8.82 13.45 -7.39
C MET A 19 -7.88 12.85 -6.36
N PHE A 20 -7.57 13.60 -5.30
CA PHE A 20 -6.70 13.13 -4.21
C PHE A 20 -7.28 11.91 -3.48
N TYR A 21 -8.60 11.91 -3.23
CA TYR A 21 -9.27 10.77 -2.61
C TYR A 21 -9.19 9.51 -3.48
N ILE A 22 -9.51 9.63 -4.78
CA ILE A 22 -9.43 8.50 -5.72
C ILE A 22 -7.97 7.99 -5.79
N ASN A 23 -7.02 8.91 -5.90
CA ASN A 23 -5.60 8.58 -5.92
C ASN A 23 -5.17 7.84 -4.65
N SER A 24 -5.66 8.22 -3.48
CA SER A 24 -5.31 7.57 -2.20
C SER A 24 -5.77 6.11 -2.15
N ILE A 25 -6.96 5.81 -2.69
CA ILE A 25 -7.47 4.44 -2.78
C ILE A 25 -6.66 3.62 -3.78
N LEU A 26 -6.43 4.17 -4.98
CA LEU A 26 -5.64 3.51 -6.02
C LEU A 26 -4.21 3.23 -5.55
N TYR A 27 -3.60 4.19 -4.86
CA TYR A 27 -2.26 4.06 -4.30
C TYR A 27 -2.18 2.92 -3.28
N SER A 28 -3.15 2.84 -2.36
CA SER A 28 -3.22 1.76 -1.36
C SER A 28 -3.33 0.38 -2.03
N LEU A 29 -4.15 0.28 -3.08
CA LEU A 29 -4.35 -0.96 -3.83
C LEU A 29 -3.10 -1.34 -4.64
N ALA A 30 -2.42 -0.34 -5.22
CA ALA A 30 -1.19 -0.55 -5.96
C ALA A 30 -0.07 -1.08 -5.05
N ILE A 31 0.13 -0.49 -3.88
CA ILE A 31 1.11 -0.96 -2.90
C ILE A 31 0.81 -2.38 -2.45
N ALA A 32 -0.45 -2.67 -2.09
CA ALA A 32 -0.84 -4.01 -1.68
C ALA A 32 -0.56 -5.04 -2.79
N SER A 33 -0.83 -4.68 -4.05
CA SER A 33 -0.58 -5.53 -5.21
C SER A 33 0.91 -5.77 -5.46
N VAL A 34 1.75 -4.74 -5.32
CA VAL A 34 3.22 -4.86 -5.44
C VAL A 34 3.76 -5.80 -4.35
N LYS A 35 3.34 -5.61 -3.10
CA LYS A 35 3.73 -6.46 -1.97
C LYS A 35 3.32 -7.91 -2.18
N ALA A 36 2.08 -8.16 -2.62
CA ALA A 36 1.59 -9.50 -2.94
C ALA A 36 2.43 -10.15 -4.06
N SER A 37 2.76 -9.41 -5.12
CA SER A 37 3.59 -9.90 -6.21
C SER A 37 4.99 -10.32 -5.73
N ILE A 38 5.63 -9.51 -4.87
CA ILE A 38 6.94 -9.82 -4.28
C ILE A 38 6.86 -11.08 -3.40
N LEU A 39 5.82 -11.20 -2.57
CA LEU A 39 5.61 -12.34 -1.68
C LEU A 39 5.37 -13.64 -2.47
N GLU A 40 4.58 -13.61 -3.54
CA GLU A 40 4.39 -14.74 -4.44
C GLU A 40 5.67 -15.10 -5.20
N PHE A 41 6.45 -14.09 -5.61
CA PHE A 41 7.76 -14.32 -6.18
C PHE A 41 8.69 -15.05 -5.20
N TYR A 42 8.73 -14.62 -3.92
CA TYR A 42 9.50 -15.31 -2.89
C TYR A 42 8.99 -16.73 -2.64
N ARG A 43 7.68 -16.96 -2.68
CA ARG A 43 7.08 -18.29 -2.56
C ARG A 43 7.49 -19.18 -3.74
N SER A 44 7.49 -18.67 -4.96
CA SER A 44 7.90 -19.41 -6.15
C SER A 44 9.39 -19.74 -6.15
N VAL A 45 10.23 -18.77 -5.79
CA VAL A 45 11.70 -18.89 -5.83
C VAL A 45 12.23 -19.76 -4.69
N PHE A 46 11.78 -19.51 -3.47
CA PHE A 46 12.31 -20.18 -2.28
C PHE A 46 11.42 -21.31 -1.79
N GLY A 47 10.18 -21.46 -2.27
CA GLY A 47 9.20 -22.40 -1.73
C GLY A 47 9.63 -23.86 -1.72
N GLN A 48 10.52 -24.29 -2.63
CA GLN A 48 11.03 -25.66 -2.66
C GLN A 48 12.13 -25.93 -1.63
N THR A 49 12.89 -24.92 -1.24
CA THR A 49 14.03 -25.06 -0.31
C THR A 49 13.74 -24.44 1.06
N ALA A 50 12.63 -23.72 1.18
CA ALA A 50 12.25 -23.02 2.39
C ALA A 50 11.58 -23.93 3.43
N ASN A 51 11.88 -23.66 4.69
CA ASN A 51 11.23 -24.28 5.85
C ASN A 51 9.75 -23.88 5.96
N GLN A 52 8.96 -24.70 6.67
CA GLN A 52 7.54 -24.42 6.90
C GLN A 52 7.32 -23.05 7.57
N SER A 53 8.22 -22.63 8.47
CA SER A 53 8.17 -21.31 9.11
C SER A 53 8.26 -20.15 8.11
N PHE A 54 9.03 -20.28 7.04
CA PHE A 54 9.14 -19.24 6.00
C PHE A 54 7.86 -19.14 5.19
N ARG A 55 7.24 -20.27 4.84
CA ARG A 55 5.94 -20.30 4.17
C ARG A 55 4.86 -19.65 5.03
N ASN A 56 4.84 -19.94 6.33
CA ASN A 56 3.91 -19.32 7.27
C ASN A 56 4.14 -17.81 7.40
N MET A 57 5.40 -17.34 7.38
CA MET A 57 5.74 -15.92 7.43
C MET A 57 5.24 -15.17 6.17
N ILE A 58 5.43 -15.74 4.98
CA ILE A 58 4.92 -15.15 3.72
C ILE A 58 3.39 -15.02 3.80
N TRP A 59 2.69 -16.08 4.19
CA TRP A 59 1.23 -16.05 4.36
C TRP A 59 0.79 -15.00 5.39
N ALA A 60 1.51 -14.89 6.51
CA ALA A 60 1.21 -13.88 7.52
C ALA A 60 1.36 -12.45 6.97
N LEU A 61 2.42 -12.16 6.21
CA LEU A 61 2.64 -10.84 5.60
C LEU A 61 1.63 -10.52 4.50
N GLU A 62 1.22 -11.53 3.73
CA GLU A 62 0.19 -11.38 2.69
C GLU A 62 -1.17 -11.01 3.30
N VAL A 63 -1.59 -11.73 4.34
CA VAL A 63 -2.80 -11.42 5.11
C VAL A 63 -2.69 -10.03 5.77
N LEU A 64 -1.54 -9.71 6.36
CA LEU A 64 -1.31 -8.42 7.00
C LEU A 64 -1.42 -7.25 5.99
N THR A 65 -0.87 -7.43 4.80
CA THR A 65 -0.97 -6.46 3.69
C THR A 65 -2.42 -6.30 3.21
N GLY A 66 -3.19 -7.40 3.15
CA GLY A 66 -4.62 -7.35 2.84
C GLY A 66 -5.42 -6.57 3.89
N LEU A 67 -5.21 -6.87 5.17
CA LEU A 67 -5.84 -6.17 6.29
C LEU A 67 -5.48 -4.69 6.31
N TRP A 68 -4.23 -4.37 5.99
CA TRP A 68 -3.76 -2.99 5.83
C TRP A 68 -4.54 -2.22 4.76
N CYS A 69 -4.69 -2.80 3.57
CA CYS A 69 -5.45 -2.19 2.49
C CYS A 69 -6.93 -2.00 2.89
N MET A 70 -7.55 -3.00 3.50
CA MET A 70 -8.95 -2.93 3.92
C MET A 70 -9.19 -1.86 4.99
N THR A 71 -8.31 -1.77 5.98
CA THR A 71 -8.40 -0.76 7.04
C THR A 71 -8.20 0.64 6.49
N SER A 72 -7.23 0.84 5.60
CA SER A 72 -6.96 2.12 4.93
C SER A 72 -8.17 2.62 4.13
N VAL A 73 -8.79 1.75 3.31
CA VAL A 73 -9.98 2.10 2.53
C VAL A 73 -11.18 2.40 3.43
N THR A 74 -11.39 1.58 4.47
CA THR A 74 -12.50 1.77 5.41
C THR A 74 -12.36 3.10 6.15
N HIS A 75 -11.16 3.42 6.62
CA HIS A 75 -10.90 4.70 7.28
C HIS A 75 -11.08 5.89 6.34
N ALA A 76 -10.60 5.79 5.09
CA ALA A 76 -10.79 6.83 4.09
C ALA A 76 -12.28 7.16 3.88
N ILE A 77 -13.15 6.15 3.91
CA ILE A 77 -14.61 6.32 3.78
C ILE A 77 -15.24 6.92 5.04
N MET A 78 -14.72 6.56 6.23
CA MET A 78 -15.31 6.93 7.54
C MET A 78 -14.65 8.14 8.20
N ILE A 79 -13.71 8.83 7.55
CA ILE A 79 -12.92 9.91 8.18
C ILE A 79 -13.73 11.17 8.52
N CYS A 80 -14.90 11.36 7.89
CA CYS A 80 -15.78 12.50 8.14
C CYS A 80 -17.22 12.07 8.38
N GLU A 81 -17.87 12.75 9.33
CA GLU A 81 -19.29 12.61 9.61
C GLU A 81 -19.98 13.99 9.49
N PRO A 82 -20.92 14.18 8.54
CA PRO A 82 -21.41 13.22 7.54
C PRO A 82 -20.42 13.04 6.37
N ARG A 83 -20.45 11.84 5.74
CA ARG A 83 -19.57 11.46 4.60
C ARG A 83 -19.58 12.45 3.43
N SER A 84 -20.68 13.19 3.25
CA SER A 84 -20.83 14.24 2.23
C SER A 84 -19.87 15.42 2.44
N LYS A 85 -19.37 15.62 3.66
CA LYS A 85 -18.43 16.69 4.00
C LYS A 85 -17.05 16.54 3.36
N ILE A 86 -16.65 15.31 3.00
CA ILE A 86 -15.37 15.04 2.31
C ILE A 86 -15.25 15.87 1.02
N TRP A 87 -16.37 16.04 0.30
CA TRP A 87 -16.39 16.71 -1.01
C TRP A 87 -17.08 18.07 -0.95
N LYS A 88 -17.99 18.28 0.00
CA LYS A 88 -18.74 19.53 0.18
C LYS A 88 -18.28 20.23 1.45
N MET A 89 -17.31 21.14 1.31
CA MET A 89 -16.76 21.96 2.40
C MET A 89 -17.81 22.77 3.18
N HIS A 90 -18.97 23.04 2.57
CA HIS A 90 -20.04 23.88 3.12
C HIS A 90 -21.03 23.11 4.00
N VAL A 91 -20.85 21.79 4.16
CA VAL A 91 -21.69 20.96 5.01
C VAL A 91 -21.12 20.95 6.43
N GLU A 92 -21.95 21.29 7.42
CA GLU A 92 -21.58 21.17 8.83
C GLU A 92 -21.32 19.71 9.20
N GLY A 93 -20.29 19.48 10.01
CA GLY A 93 -19.86 18.14 10.40
C GLY A 93 -18.48 18.14 11.05
N ILE A 94 -18.00 16.98 11.45
CA ILE A 94 -16.70 16.80 12.10
C ILE A 94 -15.90 15.81 11.25
N CYS A 95 -14.67 16.18 10.92
CA CYS A 95 -13.71 15.28 10.29
C CYS A 95 -12.62 14.93 11.30
N GLY A 96 -12.15 13.69 11.26
CA GLY A 96 -10.98 13.25 12.03
C GLY A 96 -9.70 13.96 11.58
N ASN A 97 -8.63 13.74 12.33
CA ASN A 97 -7.33 14.31 12.01
C ASN A 97 -6.68 13.55 10.84
N LEU A 98 -6.75 14.13 9.64
CA LEU A 98 -6.16 13.56 8.42
C LEU A 98 -4.65 13.35 8.57
N ILE A 99 -3.93 14.29 9.20
CA ILE A 99 -2.47 14.23 9.35
C ILE A 99 -2.09 13.03 10.21
N ALA A 100 -2.75 12.87 11.36
CA ALA A 100 -2.51 11.74 12.25
C ALA A 100 -2.85 10.41 11.57
N HIS A 101 -3.92 10.39 10.77
CA HIS A 101 -4.31 9.21 10.00
C HIS A 101 -3.25 8.84 8.96
N PHE A 102 -2.83 9.77 8.11
CA PHE A 102 -1.80 9.52 7.10
C PHE A 102 -0.45 9.15 7.72
N LEU A 103 -0.03 9.81 8.80
CA LEU A 103 1.21 9.46 9.50
C LEU A 103 1.18 8.03 10.03
N THR A 104 0.09 7.65 10.71
CA THR A 104 -0.08 6.28 11.22
C THR A 104 -0.07 5.28 10.07
N LEU A 105 -0.72 5.65 8.95
CA LEU A 105 -0.72 4.82 7.77
C LEU A 105 0.71 4.61 7.25
N SER A 106 1.42 5.68 6.93
CA SER A 106 2.77 5.62 6.39
C SER A 106 3.75 4.87 7.30
N ILE A 107 3.66 5.02 8.63
CA ILE A 107 4.57 4.33 9.55
C ILE A 107 4.42 2.81 9.46
N ILE A 108 3.19 2.30 9.51
CA ILE A 108 2.96 0.85 9.47
C ILE A 108 3.30 0.29 8.08
N ASP A 109 3.04 1.04 7.02
CA ASP A 109 3.39 0.62 5.65
C ASP A 109 4.91 0.44 5.48
N ILE A 110 5.70 1.37 6.02
CA ILE A 110 7.17 1.28 6.07
C ILE A 110 7.62 0.06 6.89
N LEU A 111 6.99 -0.20 8.04
CA LEU A 111 7.31 -1.38 8.85
C LEU A 111 7.04 -2.68 8.09
N MET A 112 5.96 -2.75 7.29
CA MET A 112 5.70 -3.88 6.41
C MET A 112 6.74 -4.01 5.31
N ASP A 113 7.19 -2.91 4.71
CA ASP A 113 8.25 -2.93 3.69
C ASP A 113 9.55 -3.51 4.26
N ILE A 114 9.93 -3.08 5.45
CA ILE A 114 11.11 -3.61 6.15
C ILE A 114 10.93 -5.11 6.40
N ALA A 115 9.75 -5.55 6.84
CA ALA A 115 9.49 -6.96 7.09
C ALA A 115 9.60 -7.81 5.81
N VAL A 116 9.06 -7.33 4.69
CA VAL A 116 9.18 -7.99 3.37
C VAL A 116 10.63 -8.01 2.88
N TRP A 117 11.37 -6.91 3.08
CA TRP A 117 12.77 -6.80 2.68
C TRP A 117 13.72 -7.68 3.50
N MET A 118 13.44 -7.84 4.79
CA MET A 118 14.23 -8.69 5.69
C MET A 118 13.97 -10.19 5.47
N LEU A 119 12.82 -10.56 4.90
CA LEU A 119 12.41 -11.95 4.68
C LEU A 119 13.42 -12.81 3.89
N PRO A 120 14.04 -12.35 2.79
CA PRO A 120 15.02 -13.15 2.05
C PRO A 120 16.37 -13.31 2.77
N ILE A 121 16.76 -12.42 3.69
CA ILE A 121 18.12 -12.39 4.27
C ILE A 121 18.47 -13.70 5.02
N PRO A 122 17.62 -14.21 5.94
CA PRO A 122 17.91 -15.46 6.65
C PRO A 122 17.94 -16.68 5.73
N THR A 123 17.11 -16.67 4.67
CA THR A 123 17.07 -17.76 3.69
C THR A 123 18.31 -17.76 2.82
N LEU A 124 18.81 -16.57 2.41
CA LEU A 124 20.02 -16.43 1.60
C LEU A 124 21.28 -16.88 2.34
N TRP A 125 21.37 -16.65 3.65
CA TRP A 125 22.54 -17.06 4.45
C TRP A 125 22.66 -18.57 4.65
N ARG A 126 21.56 -19.30 4.46
CA ARG A 126 21.49 -20.73 4.74
C ARG A 126 21.55 -21.61 3.48
N LEU A 127 21.68 -21.03 2.30
CA LEU A 127 21.42 -21.73 1.04
C LEU A 127 22.55 -21.59 0.00
N GLU A 128 23.20 -22.71 -0.31
CA GLU A 128 23.88 -22.91 -1.60
C GLU A 128 22.82 -22.83 -2.71
N ILE A 129 22.88 -21.77 -3.51
CA ILE A 129 21.78 -21.32 -4.37
C ILE A 129 21.40 -22.42 -5.40
N PRO A 130 20.20 -23.02 -5.33
CA PRO A 130 19.73 -23.96 -6.33
C PRO A 130 19.37 -23.23 -7.63
N VAL A 131 19.59 -23.88 -8.78
CA VAL A 131 19.45 -23.32 -10.15
C VAL A 131 18.11 -22.61 -10.40
N LYS A 132 17.06 -22.97 -9.68
CA LYS A 132 15.72 -22.36 -9.76
C LYS A 132 15.70 -20.90 -9.29
N THR A 133 16.48 -20.54 -8.27
CA THR A 133 16.65 -19.15 -7.81
C THR A 133 17.42 -18.32 -8.82
N LYS A 134 18.41 -18.93 -9.48
CA LYS A 134 19.16 -18.28 -10.57
C LYS A 134 18.23 -17.90 -11.73
N VAL A 135 17.29 -18.77 -12.11
CA VAL A 135 16.30 -18.50 -13.16
C VAL A 135 15.37 -17.35 -12.78
N GLY A 136 14.83 -17.31 -11.55
CA GLY A 136 13.96 -16.21 -11.11
C GLY A 136 14.64 -14.83 -11.13
N ILE A 137 15.89 -14.76 -10.68
CA ILE A 137 16.70 -13.53 -10.72
C ILE A 137 16.95 -13.10 -12.17
N ILE A 138 17.30 -14.05 -13.05
CA ILE A 138 17.52 -13.77 -14.48
C ILE A 138 16.23 -13.25 -15.14
N THR A 139 15.06 -13.81 -14.81
CA THR A 139 13.78 -13.32 -15.36
C THR A 139 13.47 -11.90 -14.92
N ILE A 140 13.69 -11.55 -13.64
CA ILE A 140 13.48 -10.17 -13.16
C ILE A 140 14.48 -9.20 -13.82
N PHE A 141 15.76 -9.55 -13.86
CA PHE A 141 16.78 -8.72 -14.53
C PHE A 141 16.51 -8.58 -16.03
N GLY A 142 15.97 -9.62 -16.68
CA GLY A 142 15.57 -9.59 -18.08
C GLY A 142 14.32 -8.74 -18.35
N LEU A 143 13.35 -8.73 -17.43
CA LEU A 143 12.16 -7.88 -17.52
C LEU A 143 12.47 -6.40 -17.27
N GLY A 144 13.45 -6.08 -16.43
CA GLY A 144 13.87 -4.70 -16.16
C GLY A 144 14.72 -4.05 -17.26
N ILE A 145 15.09 -4.79 -18.31
CA ILE A 145 15.87 -4.31 -19.46
C ILE A 145 14.98 -3.79 -20.61
N LEU A 146 13.65 -3.94 -20.51
CA LEU A 146 12.64 -3.45 -21.45
C LEU A 146 11.97 -2.17 -20.94
#